data_AF-A0A5D3ASU2-F1
#
_entry.id   AF-A0A5D3ASU2-F1
#
_cell.length_a   1.000
_cell.length_b   1.000
_cell.length_c   1.000
_cell.angle_alpha   90.00
_cell.angle_beta   90.00
_cell.angle_gamma   90.00
#
_symmetry.space_group_name_H-M   'P 1'
#
loop_
_entity.id
_entity.type
_entity.pdbx_description
1 polymer ?
#
loop_
_entity_poly.entity_id
_entity_poly.type
_entity_poly.pdbx_seq_one_letter_code
_entity_poly.pdbx_strand_id
1 'polypeptide(L)'
;MDVETPTRRAQDPSTPTQKRASTPDTGSVRSTIEQRRARREQFRNFYGLKGEGLKGGVPNGDSLDIDSPGFKAGVYYEDLVFRSDLGTLMKTASSLAADIGALQGSRHSLVYNHHHQLFAAGDTISNLNVRTPQLLSVVTNLQQSFSSISQLADSVALPQEIGGGVNNDARRKRQAERCIKRLRLMCEAKAPSQDIAAYLQSVDELLGAAAKDDASIESALKELRRSVPSA
;
A
#
# COMPACT_ATOMS: atom_id res chain seq x y z
N MET A 1 25.41 9.24 -59.96
CA MET A 1 26.61 9.80 -59.28
C MET A 1 26.10 10.43 -58.01
N ASP A 2 25.77 9.54 -57.10
CA ASP A 2 25.14 9.75 -55.81
C ASP A 2 26.23 10.17 -54.82
N VAL A 3 26.03 11.29 -54.11
CA VAL A 3 26.95 11.72 -53.05
C VAL A 3 26.14 12.04 -51.81
N GLU A 4 26.47 11.27 -50.78
CA GLU A 4 25.74 11.02 -49.53
C GLU A 4 25.77 12.19 -48.55
N THR A 5 24.72 12.22 -47.73
CA THR A 5 24.52 13.04 -46.53
C THR A 5 25.39 12.52 -45.38
N PRO A 6 26.09 13.37 -44.60
CA PRO A 6 26.80 12.88 -43.41
C PRO A 6 25.86 12.77 -42.20
N THR A 7 25.54 11.52 -41.86
CA THR A 7 24.95 11.10 -40.57
C THR A 7 25.91 11.40 -39.42
N ARG A 8 25.57 12.36 -38.53
CA ARG A 8 26.35 12.62 -37.30
C ARG A 8 25.81 11.80 -36.13
N ARG A 9 26.58 10.76 -35.83
CA ARG A 9 26.53 9.81 -34.71
C ARG A 9 26.30 10.47 -33.35
N ALA A 10 25.27 10.02 -32.64
CA ALA A 10 25.04 10.28 -31.22
C ALA A 10 26.12 9.61 -30.36
N GLN A 11 26.66 10.35 -29.40
CA GLN A 11 27.52 9.84 -28.34
C GLN A 11 26.85 10.16 -27.00
N ASP A 12 26.43 9.11 -26.30
CA ASP A 12 25.96 9.17 -24.91
C ASP A 12 27.17 9.21 -23.96
N PRO A 13 27.20 10.12 -22.98
CA PRO A 13 28.06 9.98 -21.81
C PRO A 13 27.28 9.32 -20.65
N SER A 14 27.47 8.01 -20.48
CA SER A 14 27.09 7.30 -19.26
C SER A 14 27.88 7.83 -18.07
N THR A 15 27.22 8.52 -17.15
CA THR A 15 27.78 8.91 -15.84
C THR A 15 26.98 8.20 -14.74
N PRO A 16 27.62 7.44 -13.83
CA PRO A 16 26.91 6.75 -12.76
C PRO A 16 26.67 7.72 -11.60
N THR A 17 25.55 8.45 -11.63
CA THR A 17 25.12 9.27 -10.49
C THR A 17 24.52 8.33 -9.44
N GLN A 18 25.28 8.09 -8.36
CA GLN A 18 24.81 7.41 -7.17
C GLN A 18 23.52 8.09 -6.65
N LYS A 19 22.39 7.40 -6.85
CA LYS A 19 21.12 7.76 -6.20
C LYS A 19 21.27 7.51 -4.71
N ARG A 20 21.61 8.55 -3.95
CA ARG A 20 21.39 8.57 -2.50
C ARG A 20 19.88 8.61 -2.31
N ALA A 21 19.29 7.46 -2.01
CA ALA A 21 17.90 7.33 -1.63
C ALA A 21 17.67 8.10 -0.33
N SER A 22 17.21 9.35 -0.43
CA SER A 22 16.53 10.02 0.67
C SER A 22 15.16 9.38 0.79
N THR A 23 15.06 8.42 1.71
CA THR A 23 13.79 7.89 2.22
C THR A 23 12.89 9.06 2.64
N PRO A 24 11.62 9.10 2.23
CA PRO A 24 10.66 10.02 2.82
C PRO A 24 10.46 9.58 4.27
N ASP A 25 11.03 10.34 5.20
CA ASP A 25 10.80 10.16 6.63
C ASP A 25 9.33 10.46 6.95
N THR A 26 8.51 9.43 6.93
CA THR A 26 7.13 9.40 7.45
C THR A 26 7.10 9.43 8.99
N GLY A 27 8.12 10.02 9.64
CA GLY A 27 8.24 10.19 11.08
C GLY A 27 7.84 11.57 11.62
N SER A 28 7.19 12.46 10.85
CA SER A 28 6.81 13.81 11.35
C SER A 28 5.43 13.87 12.04
N VAL A 29 5.05 12.90 12.87
CA VAL A 29 3.81 12.98 13.67
C VAL A 29 4.06 13.35 15.14
N ARG A 30 5.32 13.37 15.61
CA ARG A 30 5.65 13.83 16.97
C ARG A 30 6.85 14.79 17.00
N SER A 31 6.73 15.94 16.32
CA SER A 31 7.55 17.09 16.72
C SER A 31 7.01 17.63 18.04
N THR A 32 7.87 17.77 19.05
CA THR A 32 7.50 18.41 20.31
C THR A 32 7.02 19.84 20.03
N ILE A 33 6.15 20.38 20.89
CA ILE A 33 5.60 21.74 20.72
C ILE A 33 6.72 22.78 20.56
N GLU A 34 7.83 22.58 21.26
CA GLU A 34 9.05 23.40 21.16
C GLU A 34 9.73 23.29 19.78
N GLN A 35 9.87 22.09 19.21
CA GLN A 35 10.41 21.92 17.85
C GLN A 35 9.52 22.58 16.80
N ARG A 36 8.19 22.54 16.98
CA ARG A 36 7.24 23.20 16.10
C ARG A 36 7.31 24.73 16.22
N ARG A 37 7.51 25.25 17.43
CA ARG A 37 7.73 26.67 17.71
C ARG A 37 9.02 27.16 17.07
N ALA A 38 10.14 26.48 17.31
CA ALA A 38 11.44 26.79 16.72
C ALA A 38 11.39 26.81 15.18
N ARG A 39 10.75 25.80 14.57
CA ARG A 39 10.59 25.72 13.11
C ARG A 39 9.74 26.86 12.55
N ARG A 40 8.65 27.24 13.25
CA ARG A 40 7.83 28.40 12.87
C ARG A 40 8.59 29.71 13.01
N GLU A 41 9.42 29.86 14.03
CA GLU A 41 10.27 31.05 14.18
C GLU A 41 11.32 31.16 13.08
N GLN A 42 11.92 30.03 12.68
CA GLN A 42 12.83 29.99 11.53
C GLN A 42 12.15 30.45 10.23
N PHE A 43 10.92 29.97 9.96
CA PHE A 43 10.17 30.44 8.79
C PHE A 43 9.77 31.91 8.89
N ARG A 44 9.39 32.39 10.07
CA ARG A 44 9.10 33.81 10.28
C ARG A 44 10.32 34.70 10.06
N ASN A 45 11.51 34.23 10.43
CA ASN A 45 12.76 34.95 10.16
C ASN A 45 13.10 34.91 8.65
N PHE A 46 12.91 33.76 8.00
CA PHE A 46 13.17 33.58 6.57
C PHE A 46 12.27 34.47 5.70
N TYR A 47 11.00 34.62 6.08
CA TYR A 47 10.03 35.45 5.36
C TYR A 47 9.89 36.87 5.95
N GLY A 48 10.78 37.31 6.84
CA GLY A 48 10.74 38.67 7.43
C GLY A 48 9.55 38.97 8.36
N LEU A 49 8.66 38.00 8.58
CA LEU A 49 7.41 38.12 9.35
C LEU A 49 7.57 38.39 10.86
N LYS A 50 8.80 38.42 11.39
CA LYS A 50 9.10 38.74 12.81
C LYS A 50 9.43 40.23 13.04
N GLY A 51 9.22 41.11 12.05
CA GLY A 51 9.50 42.56 12.21
C GLY A 51 8.48 43.52 11.60
N GLU A 52 7.56 43.06 10.76
CA GLU A 52 6.82 43.94 9.85
C GLU A 52 5.35 44.18 10.23
N GLY A 53 5.03 44.10 11.52
CA GLY A 53 3.66 44.29 12.02
C GLY A 53 3.26 45.75 12.26
N LEU A 54 4.20 46.65 12.58
CA LEU A 54 3.87 48.02 12.97
C LEU A 54 5.07 48.94 12.68
N LYS A 55 4.82 49.98 11.87
CA LYS A 55 5.67 51.14 11.53
C LYS A 55 6.47 50.99 10.22
N GLY A 56 6.09 51.80 9.23
CA GLY A 56 6.88 52.10 8.04
C GLY A 56 8.17 52.83 8.43
N GLY A 57 9.19 52.04 8.79
CA GLY A 57 10.55 52.48 9.04
C GLY A 57 11.41 52.17 7.83
N VAL A 58 12.18 53.16 7.39
CA VAL A 58 13.29 53.06 6.43
C VAL A 58 14.03 51.73 6.62
N PRO A 59 14.36 50.98 5.55
CA PRO A 59 15.09 49.72 5.68
C PRO A 59 16.39 49.99 6.46
N ASN A 60 16.51 49.39 7.65
CA ASN A 60 17.73 49.39 8.46
C ASN A 60 18.76 48.50 7.75
N GLY A 61 19.39 49.05 6.72
CA GLY A 61 20.41 48.38 5.94
C GLY A 61 21.38 49.42 5.39
N ASP A 62 22.64 49.04 5.24
CA ASP A 62 23.62 49.91 4.58
C ASP A 62 23.14 50.23 3.16
N SER A 63 23.16 51.51 2.81
CA SER A 63 22.73 51.98 1.48
C SER A 63 23.77 51.71 0.40
N LEU A 64 25.02 51.44 0.80
CA LEU A 64 26.16 51.16 -0.07
C LEU A 64 26.44 49.66 -0.27
N ASP A 65 25.84 48.79 0.54
CA ASP A 65 26.03 47.34 0.43
C ASP A 65 25.02 46.73 -0.54
N ILE A 66 25.50 46.03 -1.57
CA ILE A 66 24.66 45.41 -2.63
C ILE A 66 23.74 44.32 -2.06
N ASP A 67 24.18 43.63 -1.00
CA ASP A 67 23.43 42.52 -0.39
C ASP A 67 22.44 42.99 0.70
N SER A 68 22.47 44.28 1.04
CA SER A 68 21.65 44.87 2.09
C SER A 68 20.22 45.18 1.61
N PRO A 69 19.19 44.96 2.44
CA PRO A 69 17.80 45.29 2.10
C PRO A 69 17.56 46.81 1.98
N GLY A 70 18.50 47.63 2.43
CA GLY A 70 18.48 49.10 2.30
C GLY A 70 19.24 49.65 1.11
N PHE A 71 19.74 48.79 0.22
CA PHE A 71 20.60 49.18 -0.90
C PHE A 71 19.95 50.24 -1.81
N LYS A 72 20.70 51.30 -2.10
CA LYS A 72 20.30 52.34 -3.06
C LYS A 72 21.29 52.41 -4.20
N ALA A 73 20.94 51.79 -5.33
CA ALA A 73 21.79 51.69 -6.51
C ALA A 73 22.36 53.03 -6.99
N GLY A 74 21.56 54.11 -6.96
CA GLY A 74 22.03 55.44 -7.36
C GLY A 74 23.14 55.98 -6.45
N VAL A 75 22.99 55.87 -5.13
CA VAL A 75 24.00 56.36 -4.17
C VAL A 75 25.28 55.53 -4.24
N TYR A 76 25.14 54.21 -4.40
CA TYR A 76 26.28 53.31 -4.60
C TYR A 76 27.04 53.60 -5.89
N TYR A 77 26.33 53.85 -6.99
CA TYR A 77 26.96 54.19 -8.27
C TYR A 77 27.72 55.51 -8.19
N GLU A 78 27.11 56.56 -7.64
CA GLU A 78 27.76 57.87 -7.49
C GLU A 78 29.01 57.79 -6.60
N ASP A 79 28.94 57.06 -5.47
CA ASP A 79 30.11 56.85 -4.59
C ASP A 79 31.21 56.04 -5.30
N LEU A 80 30.83 55.01 -6.07
CA LEU A 80 31.76 54.18 -6.83
C LEU A 80 32.46 54.98 -7.93
N VAL A 81 31.74 55.79 -8.70
CA VAL A 81 32.33 56.62 -9.77
C VAL A 81 33.24 57.70 -9.20
N PHE A 82 32.89 58.29 -8.06
CA PHE A 82 33.69 59.34 -7.44
C PHE A 82 34.98 58.81 -6.77
N ARG A 83 34.94 57.59 -6.20
CA ARG A 83 36.07 57.03 -5.44
C ARG A 83 36.96 56.07 -6.21
N SER A 84 36.44 55.43 -7.26
CA SER A 84 37.14 54.36 -7.96
C SER A 84 37.78 54.83 -9.27
N ASP A 85 38.91 54.22 -9.62
CA ASP A 85 39.58 54.43 -10.90
C ASP A 85 38.90 53.62 -12.02
N LEU A 86 39.14 53.98 -13.28
CA LEU A 86 38.54 53.31 -14.44
C LEU A 86 38.83 51.80 -14.45
N GLY A 87 40.04 51.40 -14.05
CA GLY A 87 40.42 49.99 -13.97
C GLY A 87 39.60 49.20 -12.94
N THR A 88 39.27 49.82 -11.80
CA THR A 88 38.37 49.23 -10.81
C THR A 88 36.93 49.18 -11.32
N LEU A 89 36.46 50.25 -11.98
CA LEU A 89 35.10 50.30 -12.54
C LEU A 89 34.85 49.23 -13.61
N MET A 90 35.84 48.97 -14.48
CA MET A 90 35.74 47.91 -15.48
C MET A 90 35.72 46.51 -14.87
N LYS A 91 36.50 46.29 -13.79
CA LYS A 91 36.48 45.02 -13.06
C LYS A 91 35.15 44.80 -12.35
N THR A 92 34.60 45.82 -11.68
CA THR A 92 33.30 45.73 -11.02
C THR A 92 32.18 45.51 -12.03
N ALA A 93 32.21 46.21 -13.18
CA ALA A 93 31.23 45.99 -14.25
C ALA A 93 31.28 44.57 -14.81
N SER A 94 32.48 44.02 -15.01
CA SER A 94 32.67 42.65 -15.49
C SER A 94 32.19 41.62 -14.45
N SER A 95 32.48 41.82 -13.17
CA SER A 95 31.99 40.98 -12.08
C SER A 95 30.46 41.00 -12.02
N LEU A 96 29.86 42.20 -12.02
CA LEU A 96 28.42 42.35 -11.96
C LEU A 96 27.72 41.70 -13.17
N ALA A 97 28.30 41.80 -14.36
CA ALA A 97 27.77 41.11 -15.54
C ALA A 97 27.82 39.58 -15.40
N ALA A 98 28.89 39.04 -14.83
CA ALA A 98 29.00 37.61 -14.52
C ALA A 98 27.97 37.19 -13.47
N ASP A 99 27.81 37.97 -12.40
CA ASP A 99 26.86 37.71 -11.32
C ASP A 99 25.42 37.74 -11.83
N ILE A 100 25.06 38.72 -12.66
CA ILE A 100 23.74 38.79 -13.32
C ILE A 100 23.50 37.53 -14.17
N GLY A 101 24.50 37.09 -14.94
CA GLY A 101 24.41 35.87 -15.73
C GLY A 101 24.21 34.61 -14.88
N ALA A 102 24.97 34.49 -13.79
CA ALA A 102 24.85 33.38 -12.84
C ALA A 102 23.48 33.38 -12.12
N LEU A 103 23.00 34.55 -11.68
CA LEU A 103 21.70 34.69 -11.01
C LEU A 103 20.55 34.38 -11.98
N GLN A 104 20.68 34.79 -13.25
CA GLN A 104 19.75 34.44 -14.32
C GLN A 104 19.72 32.92 -14.54
N GLY A 105 20.89 32.29 -14.61
CA GLY A 105 21.02 30.84 -14.74
C GLY A 105 20.43 30.09 -13.54
N SER A 106 20.66 30.57 -12.33
CA SER A 106 20.08 30.03 -11.10
C SER A 106 18.55 30.17 -11.08
N ARG A 107 18.01 31.33 -11.46
CA ARG A 107 16.56 31.53 -11.57
C ARG A 107 15.94 30.62 -12.62
N HIS A 108 16.57 30.51 -13.79
CA HIS A 108 16.12 29.61 -14.85
C HIS A 108 16.18 28.15 -14.39
N SER A 109 17.26 27.74 -13.72
CA SER A 109 17.37 26.43 -13.10
C SER A 109 16.25 26.20 -12.08
N LEU A 110 15.97 27.15 -11.19
CA LEU A 110 14.90 27.02 -10.21
C LEU A 110 13.52 26.88 -10.87
N VAL A 111 13.21 27.78 -11.79
CA VAL A 111 11.94 27.76 -12.53
C VAL A 111 11.85 26.47 -13.34
N TYR A 112 12.81 26.14 -14.18
CA TYR A 112 12.64 25.00 -15.08
C TYR A 112 12.93 23.65 -14.41
N ASN A 113 13.97 23.51 -13.59
CA ASN A 113 14.29 22.22 -12.93
C ASN A 113 13.32 21.86 -11.81
N HIS A 114 12.73 22.84 -11.11
CA HIS A 114 11.81 22.53 -10.01
C HIS A 114 10.33 22.72 -10.38
N HIS A 115 9.97 23.59 -11.32
CA HIS A 115 8.56 23.75 -11.68
C HIS A 115 8.01 22.54 -12.45
N HIS A 116 8.81 21.87 -13.29
CA HIS A 116 8.33 20.64 -13.92
C HIS A 116 8.11 19.53 -12.88
N GLN A 117 8.88 19.52 -11.78
CA GLN A 117 8.67 18.59 -10.68
C GLN A 117 7.39 18.91 -9.90
N LEU A 118 7.11 20.19 -9.63
CA LEU A 118 5.85 20.62 -9.03
C LEU A 118 4.65 20.26 -9.92
N PHE A 119 4.78 20.47 -11.23
CA PHE A 119 3.74 20.12 -12.19
C PHE A 119 3.52 18.60 -12.25
N ALA A 120 4.59 17.81 -12.35
CA ALA A 120 4.51 16.34 -12.33
C ALA A 120 3.96 15.79 -11.01
N ALA A 121 4.30 16.42 -9.88
CA ALA A 121 3.70 16.10 -8.58
C ALA A 121 2.20 16.44 -8.57
N GLY A 122 1.81 17.57 -9.14
CA GLY A 122 0.43 17.96 -9.36
C GLY A 122 -0.34 16.93 -10.20
N ASP A 123 0.23 16.47 -11.32
CA ASP A 123 -0.36 15.44 -12.16
C ASP A 123 -0.50 14.11 -11.42
N THR A 124 0.47 13.74 -10.60
CA THR A 124 0.40 12.53 -9.76
C THR A 124 -0.70 12.64 -8.72
N ILE A 125 -0.82 13.80 -8.05
CA ILE A 125 -1.89 14.07 -7.08
C ILE A 125 -3.26 14.04 -7.76
N SER A 126 -3.38 14.64 -8.95
CA SER A 126 -4.60 14.61 -9.75
C SER A 126 -5.00 13.18 -10.12
N ASN A 127 -4.06 12.39 -10.64
CA ASN A 127 -4.27 10.98 -10.96
C ASN A 127 -4.65 10.14 -9.73
N LEU A 128 -4.02 10.41 -8.58
CA LEU A 128 -4.36 9.76 -7.32
C LEU A 128 -5.77 10.14 -6.88
N ASN A 129 -6.14 11.43 -6.98
CA ASN A 129 -7.46 11.91 -6.61
C ASN A 129 -8.56 11.27 -7.47
N VAL A 130 -8.33 11.13 -8.79
CA VAL A 130 -9.27 10.43 -9.69
C VAL A 130 -9.40 8.93 -9.35
N ARG A 131 -8.31 8.26 -8.94
CA ARG A 131 -8.33 6.82 -8.61
C ARG A 131 -8.82 6.51 -7.20
N THR A 132 -8.69 7.45 -6.26
CA THR A 132 -9.10 7.29 -4.85
C THR A 132 -10.57 6.90 -4.67
N PRO A 133 -11.57 7.52 -5.32
CA PRO A 133 -12.97 7.13 -5.14
C PRO A 133 -13.25 5.71 -5.64
N GLN A 134 -12.55 5.25 -6.69
CA GLN A 134 -12.65 3.86 -7.15
C GLN A 134 -12.07 2.90 -6.11
N LEU A 135 -10.90 3.21 -5.55
CA LEU A 135 -10.30 2.42 -4.46
C LEU A 135 -11.19 2.37 -3.22
N LEU A 136 -11.78 3.50 -2.81
CA LEU A 136 -12.73 3.55 -1.69
C LEU A 136 -13.98 2.70 -1.95
N SER A 137 -14.50 2.72 -3.18
CA SER A 137 -15.61 1.85 -3.59
C SER A 137 -15.25 0.36 -3.49
N VAL A 138 -14.07 -0.03 -3.99
CA VAL A 138 -13.57 -1.41 -3.89
C VAL A 138 -13.43 -1.83 -2.43
N VAL A 139 -12.83 -0.99 -1.58
CA VAL A 139 -12.68 -1.28 -0.13
C VAL A 139 -14.05 -1.43 0.55
N THR A 140 -15.02 -0.58 0.21
CA THR A 140 -16.38 -0.66 0.75
C THR A 140 -17.07 -1.96 0.33
N ASN A 141 -16.92 -2.37 -0.94
CA ASN A 141 -17.44 -3.63 -1.44
C ASN A 141 -16.80 -4.84 -0.74
N LEU A 142 -15.48 -4.77 -0.52
CA LEU A 142 -14.72 -5.81 0.16
C LEU A 142 -15.16 -5.94 1.64
N GLN A 143 -15.39 -4.81 2.32
CA GLN A 143 -15.97 -4.77 3.66
C GLN A 143 -17.38 -5.39 3.71
N GLN A 144 -18.23 -5.08 2.73
CA GLN A 144 -19.56 -5.67 2.62
C GLN A 144 -19.49 -7.18 2.39
N SER A 145 -18.59 -7.64 1.52
CA SER A 145 -18.37 -9.05 1.23
C SER A 145 -17.89 -9.81 2.48
N PHE A 146 -16.95 -9.23 3.25
CA PHE A 146 -16.51 -9.81 4.51
C PHE A 146 -17.62 -9.86 5.56
N SER A 147 -18.47 -8.84 5.63
CA SER A 147 -19.63 -8.85 6.53
C SER A 147 -20.60 -9.97 6.16
N SER A 148 -20.91 -10.14 4.88
CA SER A 148 -21.75 -11.24 4.38
C SER A 148 -21.12 -12.61 4.65
N ILE A 149 -19.81 -12.76 4.45
CA ILE A 149 -19.09 -14.00 4.77
C ILE A 149 -19.14 -14.28 6.27
N SER A 150 -18.96 -13.26 7.13
CA SER A 150 -19.06 -13.43 8.58
C SER A 150 -20.47 -13.88 8.99
N GLN A 151 -21.52 -13.23 8.47
CA GLN A 151 -22.90 -13.64 8.71
C GLN A 151 -23.18 -15.07 8.23
N LEU A 152 -22.63 -15.44 7.07
CA LEU A 152 -22.77 -16.80 6.55
C LEU A 152 -21.99 -17.79 7.40
N ALA A 153 -20.78 -17.44 7.85
CA ALA A 153 -19.97 -18.26 8.75
C ALA A 153 -20.67 -18.46 10.09
N ASP A 154 -21.29 -17.41 10.64
CA ASP A 154 -22.08 -17.48 11.89
C ASP A 154 -23.35 -18.32 11.72
N SER A 155 -23.97 -18.34 10.54
CA SER A 155 -25.15 -19.18 10.27
C SER A 155 -24.79 -20.64 9.91
N VAL A 156 -23.62 -20.88 9.31
CA VAL A 156 -23.07 -22.22 9.04
C VAL A 156 -22.45 -22.83 10.30
N ALA A 157 -21.94 -21.99 11.21
CA ALA A 157 -21.69 -22.36 12.59
C ALA A 157 -23.05 -22.63 13.26
N LEU A 158 -23.60 -23.81 12.98
CA LEU A 158 -24.77 -24.34 13.67
C LEU A 158 -24.63 -24.05 15.17
N PRO A 159 -25.71 -23.65 15.87
CA PRO A 159 -25.73 -23.66 17.32
C PRO A 159 -25.39 -25.08 17.78
N GLN A 160 -24.13 -25.29 18.12
CA GLN A 160 -23.69 -26.44 18.86
C GLN A 160 -24.40 -26.32 20.21
N GLU A 161 -25.27 -27.30 20.52
CA GLU A 161 -25.99 -27.47 21.80
C GLU A 161 -27.33 -26.73 22.01
N ILE A 162 -28.42 -27.09 21.30
CA ILE A 162 -29.78 -27.08 21.91
C ILE A 162 -30.67 -28.32 21.53
N GLY A 163 -30.31 -29.17 20.57
CA GLY A 163 -31.22 -30.22 20.03
C GLY A 163 -30.77 -31.68 20.09
N GLY A 164 -29.96 -32.08 21.06
CA GLY A 164 -29.10 -33.27 21.02
C GLY A 164 -29.73 -34.70 21.05
N GLY A 165 -31.03 -34.87 21.27
CA GLY A 165 -31.61 -36.23 21.41
C GLY A 165 -32.15 -36.82 20.10
N VAL A 166 -33.26 -36.26 19.60
CA VAL A 166 -34.16 -36.96 18.66
C VAL A 166 -33.61 -37.06 17.23
N ASN A 167 -32.80 -36.08 16.79
CA ASN A 167 -32.27 -36.05 15.41
C ASN A 167 -31.06 -36.96 15.22
N ASN A 168 -30.29 -37.20 16.28
CA ASN A 168 -29.12 -38.07 16.21
C ASN A 168 -29.54 -39.53 16.04
N ASP A 169 -30.61 -39.96 16.69
CA ASP A 169 -31.11 -41.34 16.61
C ASP A 169 -31.72 -41.64 15.23
N ALA A 170 -32.52 -40.70 14.69
CA ALA A 170 -33.05 -40.83 13.33
C ALA A 170 -31.94 -40.86 12.26
N ARG A 171 -30.86 -40.09 12.46
CA ARG A 171 -29.71 -40.07 11.56
C ARG A 171 -28.89 -41.35 11.65
N ARG A 172 -28.69 -41.89 12.86
CA ARG A 172 -28.01 -43.17 13.11
C ARG A 172 -28.79 -44.34 12.50
N LYS A 173 -30.11 -44.36 12.65
CA LYS A 173 -30.99 -45.37 12.05
C LYS A 173 -30.92 -45.39 10.52
N ARG A 174 -31.03 -44.22 9.88
CA ARG A 174 -30.87 -44.09 8.41
C ARG A 174 -29.48 -44.50 7.93
N GLN A 175 -28.45 -44.29 8.74
CA GLN A 175 -27.10 -44.74 8.44
C GLN A 175 -27.00 -46.27 8.49
N ALA A 176 -27.57 -46.89 9.53
CA ALA A 176 -27.61 -48.33 9.71
C ALA A 176 -28.32 -49.07 8.57
N GLU A 177 -29.49 -48.59 8.15
CA GLU A 177 -30.27 -49.16 7.05
C GLU A 177 -29.50 -49.15 5.72
N ARG A 178 -28.71 -48.09 5.47
CA ARG A 178 -27.86 -48.00 4.27
C ARG A 178 -26.70 -49.00 4.29
N CYS A 179 -26.05 -49.15 5.44
CA CYS A 179 -24.97 -50.12 5.62
C CYS A 179 -25.47 -51.57 5.44
N ILE A 180 -26.62 -51.92 6.02
CA ILE A 180 -27.25 -53.23 5.87
C ILE A 180 -27.67 -53.50 4.43
N LYS A 181 -28.29 -52.52 3.76
CA LYS A 181 -28.69 -52.67 2.35
C LYS A 181 -27.48 -52.89 1.45
N ARG A 182 -26.37 -52.20 1.71
CA ARG A 182 -25.12 -52.41 0.98
C ARG A 182 -24.52 -53.79 1.21
N LEU A 183 -24.52 -54.28 2.45
CA LEU A 183 -24.09 -55.65 2.76
C LEU A 183 -24.93 -56.71 2.04
N ARG A 184 -26.26 -56.55 2.01
CA ARG A 184 -27.15 -57.44 1.23
C ARG A 184 -26.76 -57.50 -0.25
N LEU A 185 -26.55 -56.34 -0.86
CA LEU A 185 -26.14 -56.26 -2.26
C LEU A 185 -24.75 -56.88 -2.51
N MET A 186 -23.81 -56.75 -1.58
CA MET A 186 -22.49 -57.37 -1.68
C MET A 186 -22.54 -58.90 -1.57
N CYS A 187 -23.41 -59.44 -0.71
CA CYS A 187 -23.67 -60.87 -0.61
C CYS A 187 -24.37 -61.41 -1.88
N GLU A 188 -25.33 -60.67 -2.43
CA GLU A 188 -26.03 -61.01 -3.68
C GLU A 188 -25.09 -60.99 -4.89
N ALA A 189 -24.21 -59.99 -4.97
CA ALA A 189 -23.23 -59.85 -6.04
C ALA A 189 -22.03 -60.83 -5.96
N LYS A 190 -22.01 -61.73 -4.95
CA LYS A 190 -20.96 -62.73 -4.73
C LYS A 190 -19.53 -62.14 -4.74
N ALA A 191 -19.38 -60.99 -4.09
CA ALA A 191 -18.10 -60.31 -3.92
C ALA A 191 -17.07 -61.20 -3.19
N PRO A 192 -15.75 -60.98 -3.36
CA PRO A 192 -14.73 -61.76 -2.68
C PRO A 192 -14.94 -61.71 -1.16
N SER A 193 -14.84 -62.87 -0.50
CA SER A 193 -15.18 -63.04 0.93
C SER A 193 -14.37 -62.13 1.87
N GLN A 194 -13.15 -61.75 1.46
CA GLN A 194 -12.29 -60.83 2.21
C GLN A 194 -12.86 -59.41 2.30
N ASP A 195 -13.46 -58.90 1.23
CA ASP A 195 -14.03 -57.55 1.18
C ASP A 195 -15.33 -57.46 2.00
N ILE A 196 -16.12 -58.54 1.97
CA ILE A 196 -17.34 -58.65 2.78
C ILE A 196 -16.98 -58.69 4.28
N ALA A 197 -15.93 -59.43 4.66
CA ALA A 197 -15.47 -59.52 6.05
C ALA A 197 -14.89 -58.20 6.58
N ALA A 198 -14.07 -57.51 5.78
CA ALA A 198 -13.53 -56.20 6.14
C ALA A 198 -14.64 -55.15 6.28
N TYR A 199 -15.64 -55.19 5.38
CA TYR A 199 -16.77 -54.27 5.46
C TYR A 199 -17.66 -54.56 6.67
N LEU A 200 -17.89 -55.84 7.03
CA LEU A 200 -18.62 -56.21 8.25
C LEU A 200 -17.93 -55.69 9.51
N GLN A 201 -16.60 -55.81 9.60
CA GLN A 201 -15.83 -55.28 10.75
C GLN A 201 -16.01 -53.76 10.88
N SER A 202 -15.93 -53.03 9.76
CA SER A 202 -16.17 -51.58 9.75
C SER A 202 -17.60 -51.19 10.13
N VAL A 203 -18.58 -52.03 9.78
CA VAL A 203 -19.99 -51.81 10.09
C VAL A 203 -20.28 -52.10 11.57
N ASP A 204 -19.67 -53.13 12.15
CA ASP A 204 -19.79 -53.44 13.59
C ASP A 204 -19.19 -52.33 14.46
N GLU A 205 -18.05 -51.76 14.07
CA GLU A 205 -17.45 -50.61 14.76
C GLU A 205 -18.34 -49.35 14.69
N LEU A 206 -18.99 -49.11 13.55
CA LEU A 206 -19.84 -47.93 13.33
C LEU A 206 -21.25 -48.08 13.92
N LEU A 207 -21.80 -49.29 13.96
CA LEU A 207 -23.17 -49.57 14.41
C LEU A 207 -23.25 -50.21 15.79
N GLY A 208 -22.15 -50.57 16.44
CA GLY A 208 -22.15 -51.21 17.77
C GLY A 208 -22.88 -50.42 18.87
N ALA A 209 -23.07 -49.11 18.69
CA ALA A 209 -23.93 -48.29 19.54
C ALA A 209 -25.41 -48.34 19.09
N ALA A 210 -25.69 -48.20 17.79
CA ALA A 210 -27.06 -48.16 17.26
C ALA A 210 -27.77 -49.53 17.22
N ALA A 211 -27.00 -50.62 17.11
CA ALA A 211 -27.52 -51.99 17.09
C ALA A 211 -28.02 -52.45 18.48
N LYS A 212 -27.58 -51.81 19.56
CA LYS A 212 -28.08 -52.08 20.92
C LYS A 212 -29.47 -51.49 21.16
N ASP A 213 -29.82 -50.45 20.41
CA ASP A 213 -31.06 -49.69 20.59
C ASP A 213 -32.21 -50.22 19.72
N ASP A 214 -31.91 -50.80 18.55
CA ASP A 214 -32.90 -51.30 17.60
C ASP A 214 -32.72 -52.81 17.32
N ALA A 215 -33.56 -53.65 17.94
CA ALA A 215 -33.54 -55.11 17.80
C ALA A 215 -33.71 -55.63 16.35
N SER A 216 -34.33 -54.83 15.48
CA SER A 216 -34.52 -55.13 14.04
C SER A 216 -33.22 -54.99 13.23
N ILE A 217 -32.34 -54.06 13.62
CA ILE A 217 -31.03 -53.84 12.98
C ILE A 217 -30.07 -54.96 13.41
N GLU A 218 -30.14 -55.34 14.69
CA GLU A 218 -29.34 -56.43 15.25
C GLU A 218 -29.69 -57.80 14.64
N SER A 219 -30.98 -58.09 14.43
CA SER A 219 -31.41 -59.35 13.81
C SER A 219 -30.99 -59.44 12.35
N ALA A 220 -31.11 -58.34 11.58
CA ALA A 220 -30.67 -58.29 10.19
C ALA A 220 -29.15 -58.45 10.03
N LEU A 221 -28.34 -57.89 10.95
CA LEU A 221 -26.89 -58.09 10.98
C LEU A 221 -26.53 -59.54 11.35
N LYS A 222 -27.25 -60.16 12.30
CA LYS A 222 -27.07 -61.58 12.66
C LYS A 222 -27.42 -62.53 11.51
N GLU A 223 -28.47 -62.26 10.75
CA GLU A 223 -28.83 -63.02 9.54
C GLU A 223 -27.76 -62.89 8.46
N LEU A 224 -27.27 -61.68 8.22
CA LEU A 224 -26.21 -61.43 7.23
C LEU A 224 -24.90 -62.12 7.60
N ARG A 225 -24.55 -62.14 8.89
CA ARG A 225 -23.39 -62.88 9.41
C ARG A 225 -23.52 -64.39 9.18
N ARG A 226 -24.73 -64.95 9.20
CA ARG A 226 -24.97 -66.38 8.89
C ARG A 226 -24.92 -66.67 7.38
N SER A 227 -25.28 -65.69 6.54
CA SER A 227 -25.26 -65.85 5.08
C SER A 227 -23.89 -65.60 4.44
N VAL A 228 -22.93 -65.04 5.18
CA VAL A 228 -21.56 -64.89 4.69
C VAL A 228 -20.92 -66.29 4.65
N PRO A 229 -20.53 -66.80 3.47
CA PRO A 229 -19.77 -68.04 3.41
C PRO A 229 -18.44 -67.80 4.12
N SER A 230 -18.15 -68.58 5.17
CA SER A 230 -16.79 -68.60 5.69
C SER A 230 -15.88 -69.06 4.57
N ALA A 231 -14.69 -68.46 4.51
CA ALA A 231 -13.58 -69.08 3.79
C ALA A 231 -13.39 -70.53 4.26
#